data_AF-A0A151E3L0-F1
#
_entry.id   AF-A0A151E3L0-F1
#
_cell.length_a   1.000
_cell.length_b   1.000
_cell.length_c   1.000
_cell.angle_alpha   90.00
_cell.angle_beta   90.00
_cell.angle_gamma   90.00
#
_symmetry.space_group_name_H-M   'P 1'
#
loop_
_entity.id
_entity.type
_entity.pdbx_description
1 polymer ?
#
loop_
_entity_poly.entity_id
_entity_poly.type
_entity_poly.pdbx_seq_one_letter_code
_entity_poly.pdbx_strand_id
1 'polypeptide(L)'
;MQNDPIESVLDDLLKLDDILGCMVASKTMISVMPDQSKFDPQVIELWDIIKRAMDDVFGVIREYSQAGLGEMEFRLQDYEVLFYIFPDTENALVAIIPALANKGLIDVEMENSRREILEIMKNQESEKLATI
;
A
#
# COMPACT_ATOMS: atom_id res chain seq x y z
N MET A 1 -21.28 -8.47 6.91
CA MET A 1 -19.88 -8.44 7.37
C MET A 1 -19.44 -7.00 7.19
N GLN A 2 -18.97 -6.34 8.23
CA GLN A 2 -18.58 -4.94 8.12
C GLN A 2 -17.26 -4.94 7.34
N ASN A 3 -17.28 -4.45 6.10
CA ASN A 3 -16.06 -4.31 5.30
C ASN A 3 -15.08 -3.44 6.08
N ASP A 4 -13.82 -3.85 6.13
CA ASP A 4 -12.77 -3.03 6.74
C ASP A 4 -12.78 -1.67 6.03
N PRO A 5 -12.91 -0.52 6.74
CA PRO A 5 -12.90 0.78 6.09
C PRO A 5 -11.65 1.02 5.24
N ILE A 6 -10.50 0.43 5.61
CA ILE A 6 -9.27 0.49 4.81
C ILE A 6 -9.46 -0.25 3.47
N GLU A 7 -10.15 -1.39 3.47
CA GLU A 7 -10.45 -2.15 2.24
C GLU A 7 -11.30 -1.32 1.27
N SER A 8 -12.23 -0.50 1.77
CA SER A 8 -13.02 0.40 0.93
C SER A 8 -12.16 1.45 0.21
N VAL A 9 -11.16 2.02 0.90
CA VAL A 9 -10.23 2.98 0.29
C VAL A 9 -9.39 2.31 -0.80
N LEU A 10 -8.92 1.08 -0.54
CA LEU A 10 -8.16 0.30 -1.51
C LEU A 10 -9.03 -0.10 -2.72
N ASP A 11 -10.30 -0.45 -2.50
CA ASP A 11 -11.26 -0.72 -3.57
C ASP A 11 -11.53 0.51 -4.45
N ASP A 12 -11.51 1.72 -3.87
CA ASP A 12 -11.65 2.97 -4.62
C ASP A 12 -10.38 3.27 -5.43
N LEU A 13 -9.17 3.03 -4.89
CA LEU A 13 -7.91 3.15 -5.63
C LEU A 13 -7.86 2.22 -6.85
N LEU A 14 -8.34 0.98 -6.73
CA LEU A 14 -8.38 0.01 -7.83
C LEU A 14 -9.29 0.43 -9.00
N LYS A 15 -10.12 1.47 -8.84
CA LYS A 15 -10.92 2.02 -9.95
C LYS A 15 -10.12 2.90 -10.89
N LEU A 16 -8.89 3.26 -10.50
CA LEU A 16 -7.97 4.00 -11.36
C LEU A 16 -7.35 3.03 -12.37
N ASP A 17 -7.50 3.31 -13.66
CA ASP A 17 -7.05 2.43 -14.76
C ASP A 17 -5.57 2.03 -14.65
N ASP A 18 -4.73 2.91 -14.09
CA ASP A 18 -3.29 2.69 -13.95
C ASP A 18 -2.89 1.95 -12.65
N ILE A 19 -3.82 1.67 -11.74
CA ILE A 19 -3.57 0.90 -10.51
C ILE A 19 -3.94 -0.56 -10.76
N LEU A 20 -2.93 -1.39 -11.01
CA LEU A 20 -3.12 -2.80 -11.35
C LEU A 20 -3.30 -3.68 -10.11
N GLY A 21 -2.88 -3.19 -8.94
CA GLY A 21 -3.03 -3.83 -7.64
C GLY A 21 -2.57 -2.92 -6.52
N CYS A 22 -3.21 -2.98 -5.35
CA CYS A 22 -2.82 -2.19 -4.19
C CYS A 22 -3.14 -2.90 -2.86
N MET A 23 -2.43 -2.53 -1.79
CA MET A 23 -2.63 -3.08 -0.46
C MET A 23 -2.06 -2.16 0.62
N VAL A 24 -2.40 -2.43 1.88
CA VAL A 24 -1.61 -2.01 3.02
C VAL A 24 -0.76 -3.18 3.50
N ALA A 25 0.55 -3.04 3.40
CA ALA A 25 1.53 -4.04 3.82
C ALA A 25 2.19 -3.64 5.15
N SER A 26 2.56 -4.65 5.95
CA SER A 26 3.42 -4.50 7.12
C SER A 26 4.55 -5.52 7.08
N LYS A 27 5.51 -5.34 7.99
CA LYS A 27 6.67 -6.23 8.16
C LYS A 27 6.33 -7.70 8.44
N THR A 28 5.18 -8.00 9.03
CA THR A 28 4.80 -9.39 9.38
C THR A 28 3.83 -10.02 8.40
N MET A 29 3.12 -9.22 7.59
CA MET A 29 2.26 -9.67 6.49
C MET A 29 1.64 -8.48 5.73
N ILE A 30 0.96 -8.77 4.62
CA ILE A 30 -0.13 -7.94 4.09
C ILE A 30 -1.17 -7.72 5.20
N SER A 31 -1.39 -6.48 5.59
CA SER A 31 -2.31 -6.12 6.69
C SER A 31 -3.75 -6.01 6.20
N VAL A 32 -3.96 -5.34 5.06
CA VAL A 32 -5.27 -5.23 4.40
C VAL A 32 -5.05 -5.28 2.90
N MET A 33 -5.86 -6.06 2.20
CA MET A 33 -5.79 -6.19 0.75
C MET A 33 -7.19 -6.43 0.19
N PRO A 34 -7.56 -5.78 -0.92
CA PRO A 34 -8.78 -6.11 -1.66
C PRO A 34 -8.78 -7.58 -2.10
N ASP A 35 -9.96 -8.06 -2.50
CA ASP A 35 -10.07 -9.36 -3.16
C ASP A 35 -9.09 -9.43 -4.35
N GLN A 36 -8.15 -10.38 -4.30
CA GLN A 36 -7.09 -10.55 -5.31
C GLN A 36 -7.67 -10.79 -6.71
N SER A 37 -8.92 -11.26 -6.83
CA SER A 37 -9.61 -11.39 -8.12
C SER A 37 -9.92 -10.05 -8.80
N LYS A 38 -9.83 -8.92 -8.07
CA LYS A 38 -9.95 -7.55 -8.60
C LYS A 38 -8.63 -7.02 -9.18
N PHE A 39 -7.51 -7.67 -8.92
CA PHE A 39 -6.22 -7.24 -9.45
C PHE A 39 -6.09 -7.59 -10.93
N ASP A 40 -5.29 -6.83 -11.67
CA ASP A 40 -5.00 -7.17 -13.06
C ASP A 40 -4.29 -8.54 -13.12
N PRO A 41 -4.72 -9.47 -14.00
CA PRO A 41 -4.10 -10.78 -14.12
C PRO A 41 -2.58 -10.75 -14.34
N GLN A 42 -2.07 -9.70 -14.99
CA GLN A 42 -0.64 -9.52 -15.26
C GLN A 42 0.17 -9.28 -13.98
N VAL A 43 -0.46 -8.76 -12.94
CA VAL A 43 0.17 -8.54 -11.63
C VAL A 43 0.32 -9.83 -10.84
N ILE A 44 -0.47 -10.87 -11.13
CA ILE A 44 -0.44 -12.12 -10.36
C ILE A 44 0.94 -12.80 -10.40
N GLU A 45 1.66 -12.74 -11.52
CA GLU A 45 3.02 -13.28 -11.61
C GLU A 45 4.05 -12.40 -10.90
N LEU A 46 3.89 -11.07 -10.98
CA LEU A 46 4.74 -10.11 -10.28
C LEU A 46 4.56 -10.19 -8.75
N TRP A 47 3.36 -10.53 -8.32
CA TRP A 47 2.97 -10.61 -6.93
C TRP A 47 3.81 -11.59 -6.12
N ASP A 48 4.10 -12.77 -6.67
CA ASP A 48 4.94 -13.77 -6.00
C ASP A 48 6.40 -13.29 -5.88
N ILE A 49 6.86 -12.41 -6.77
CA ILE A 49 8.17 -11.76 -6.67
C ILE A 49 8.13 -10.71 -5.56
N ILE A 50 7.13 -9.82 -5.56
CA ILE A 50 6.97 -8.76 -4.57
C ILE A 50 6.87 -9.36 -3.17
N LYS A 51 6.04 -10.40 -2.96
CA LYS A 51 5.91 -11.09 -1.68
C LYS A 51 7.23 -11.63 -1.14
N ARG A 52 8.07 -12.20 -2.02
CA ARG A 52 9.38 -12.74 -1.62
C ARG A 52 10.38 -11.64 -1.26
N ALA A 53 10.32 -10.50 -1.94
CA ALA A 53 11.20 -9.36 -1.69
C ALA A 53 10.71 -8.45 -0.55
N MET A 54 9.46 -8.60 -0.12
CA MET A 54 8.79 -7.72 0.85
C MET A 54 9.57 -7.62 2.17
N ASP A 55 10.05 -8.75 2.70
CA ASP A 55 10.79 -8.78 3.98
C ASP A 55 12.07 -7.93 3.92
N ASP A 56 12.82 -8.03 2.82
CA ASP A 56 14.04 -7.25 2.60
C ASP A 56 13.73 -5.76 2.42
N VAL A 57 12.66 -5.44 1.69
CA VAL A 57 12.15 -4.08 1.47
C VAL A 57 11.78 -3.42 2.79
N PHE A 58 11.04 -4.10 3.67
CA PHE A 58 10.69 -3.56 4.98
C PHE A 58 11.89 -3.45 5.93
N GLY A 59 12.93 -4.26 5.71
CA GLY A 59 14.24 -4.05 6.33
C GLY A 59 14.82 -2.68 6.01
N VAL A 60 14.84 -2.30 4.72
CA VAL A 60 15.30 -0.96 4.28
C VAL A 60 14.41 0.15 4.81
N ILE A 61 13.08 0.01 4.71
CA ILE A 61 12.11 1.00 5.21
C ILE A 61 12.36 1.30 6.69
N ARG A 62 12.60 0.26 7.50
CA ARG A 62 12.82 0.41 8.94
C ARG A 62 14.08 1.20 9.28
N GLU A 63 15.17 0.99 8.55
CA GLU A 63 16.43 1.71 8.81
C GLU A 63 16.31 3.20 8.48
N TYR A 64 15.54 3.54 7.43
CA TYR A 64 15.37 4.93 6.99
C TYR A 64 14.13 5.63 7.54
N SER A 65 13.16 4.93 8.14
CA SER A 65 11.92 5.55 8.64
C SER A 65 12.19 6.63 9.68
N GLN A 66 13.16 6.40 10.58
CA GLN A 66 13.59 7.39 11.57
C GLN A 66 14.25 8.64 10.95
N ALA A 67 14.72 8.54 9.70
CA ALA A 67 15.28 9.66 8.95
C ALA A 67 14.24 10.39 8.09
N GLY A 68 12.96 10.02 8.19
CA GLY A 68 11.86 10.65 7.47
C GLY A 68 11.60 10.08 6.07
N LEU A 69 11.91 8.79 5.83
CA LEU A 69 11.56 8.12 4.58
C LEU A 69 10.04 8.12 4.38
N GLY A 70 9.56 8.86 3.38
CA GLY A 70 8.15 8.94 3.03
C GLY A 70 7.74 7.95 1.95
N GLU A 71 8.62 7.69 0.98
CA GLU A 71 8.31 6.94 -0.22
C GLU A 71 9.51 6.09 -0.66
N MET A 72 9.24 4.94 -1.26
CA MET A 72 10.23 4.12 -1.96
C MET A 72 9.61 3.53 -3.22
N GLU A 73 10.36 3.47 -4.31
CA GLU A 73 9.88 2.97 -5.59
C GLU A 73 10.86 1.99 -6.23
N PHE A 74 10.32 0.97 -6.88
CA PHE A 74 11.09 0.06 -7.71
C PHE A 74 10.46 -0.06 -9.08
N ARG A 75 11.29 0.05 -10.11
CA ARG A 75 10.90 -0.30 -11.47
C ARG A 75 11.30 -1.74 -11.76
N LEU A 76 10.33 -2.55 -12.18
CA LEU A 76 10.45 -3.96 -12.49
C LEU A 76 9.90 -4.22 -13.89
N GLN A 77 10.79 -4.29 -14.88
CA GLN A 77 10.44 -4.45 -16.29
C GLN A 77 9.45 -3.35 -16.75
N ASP A 78 8.22 -3.75 -17.08
CA ASP A 78 7.14 -2.90 -17.57
C ASP A 78 6.23 -2.38 -16.44
N TYR A 79 6.61 -2.60 -15.19
CA TYR A 79 5.86 -2.19 -14.00
C TYR A 79 6.70 -1.34 -13.05
N GLU A 80 6.01 -0.59 -12.19
CA GLU A 80 6.59 0.06 -11.02
C GLU A 80 5.80 -0.35 -9.78
N VAL A 81 6.52 -0.55 -8.68
CA VAL A 81 5.96 -0.82 -7.35
C VAL A 81 6.27 0.37 -6.47
N LEU A 82 5.22 1.01 -5.98
CA LEU A 82 5.30 2.22 -5.17
C LEU A 82 4.99 1.86 -3.72
N PHE A 83 5.81 2.33 -2.80
CA PHE A 83 5.66 2.17 -1.36
C PHE A 83 5.51 3.54 -0.71
N TYR A 84 4.32 3.83 -0.23
CA TYR A 84 3.96 5.04 0.49
C TYR A 84 3.95 4.74 1.99
N ILE A 85 5.01 5.14 2.68
CA ILE A 85 5.26 4.73 4.07
C ILE A 85 4.37 5.53 5.00
N PHE A 86 3.77 4.84 5.96
CA PHE A 86 2.99 5.44 7.02
C PHE A 86 3.95 5.89 8.15
N PRO A 87 4.03 7.20 8.46
CA PRO A 87 4.95 7.72 9.45
C PRO A 87 4.81 7.05 10.81
N ASP A 88 5.92 6.82 11.51
CA ASP A 88 5.97 6.21 12.83
C ASP A 88 5.36 4.79 12.92
N THR A 89 5.17 4.12 11.78
CA THR A 89 4.69 2.74 11.71
C THR A 89 5.64 1.87 10.88
N GLU A 90 5.50 0.54 11.01
CA GLU A 90 6.13 -0.44 10.10
C GLU A 90 5.16 -0.85 8.97
N ASN A 91 4.33 0.09 8.50
CA ASN A 91 3.32 -0.14 7.47
C ASN A 91 3.57 0.76 6.24
N ALA A 92 3.13 0.29 5.07
CA ALA A 92 3.12 1.08 3.84
C ALA A 92 1.86 0.80 3.01
N LEU A 93 1.34 1.83 2.35
CA LEU A 93 0.42 1.70 1.25
C LEU A 93 1.25 1.34 0.00
N VAL A 94 0.93 0.22 -0.63
CA VAL A 94 1.67 -0.30 -1.79
C VAL A 94 0.75 -0.27 -3.01
N ALA A 95 1.28 0.18 -4.15
CA ALA A 95 0.60 0.08 -5.44
C ALA A 95 1.53 -0.49 -6.52
N ILE A 96 0.94 -1.19 -7.47
CA ILE A 96 1.61 -1.73 -8.65
C ILE A 96 0.99 -1.07 -9.86
N ILE A 97 1.81 -0.44 -10.69
CA ILE A 97 1.39 0.37 -11.82
C ILE A 97 2.18 0.01 -13.08
N PRO A 98 1.69 0.31 -14.29
CA PRO A 98 2.52 0.27 -15.49
C PRO A 98 3.68 1.27 -15.39
N ALA A 99 4.86 0.91 -15.88
CA ALA A 99 6.05 1.77 -15.82
C ALA A 99 5.96 3.05 -16.68
N LEU A 100 4.93 3.18 -17.51
CA LEU A 100 4.65 4.37 -18.33
C LEU A 100 3.41 5.14 -17.85
N ALA A 101 2.85 4.77 -16.70
CA ALA A 101 1.66 5.41 -16.17
C ALA A 101 1.92 6.86 -15.73
N ASN A 102 0.85 7.65 -15.62
CA ASN A 102 0.96 9.05 -15.22
C ASN A 102 1.18 9.20 -13.71
N LYS A 103 2.45 9.15 -13.29
CA LYS A 103 2.85 9.22 -11.88
C LYS A 103 2.34 10.48 -11.18
N GLY A 104 2.30 11.64 -11.85
CA GLY A 104 1.82 12.87 -11.22
C GLY A 104 0.36 12.78 -10.76
N LEU A 105 -0.50 12.05 -11.47
CA LEU A 105 -1.87 11.78 -11.04
C LEU A 105 -1.90 10.72 -9.93
N ILE A 106 -1.15 9.62 -10.13
CA ILE A 106 -1.10 8.50 -9.19
C ILE A 106 -0.59 8.97 -7.81
N ASP A 107 0.44 9.81 -7.77
CA ASP A 107 1.03 10.29 -6.52
C ASP A 107 0.02 11.10 -5.69
N VAL A 108 -0.84 11.87 -6.35
CA VAL A 108 -1.91 12.63 -5.68
C VAL A 108 -2.93 11.68 -5.07
N GLU A 109 -3.40 10.69 -5.83
CA GLU A 109 -4.40 9.72 -5.35
C GLU A 109 -3.84 8.83 -4.25
N MET A 110 -2.60 8.36 -4.39
CA MET A 110 -1.89 7.57 -3.38
C MET A 110 -1.72 8.36 -2.08
N GLU A 111 -1.32 9.63 -2.15
CA GLU A 111 -1.17 10.47 -0.96
C GLU A 111 -2.52 10.77 -0.28
N ASN A 112 -3.58 11.00 -1.05
CA ASN A 112 -4.93 11.19 -0.51
C ASN A 112 -5.40 9.94 0.23
N SER A 113 -5.31 8.77 -0.41
CA SER A 113 -5.66 7.49 0.21
C SER A 113 -4.78 7.17 1.42
N ARG A 114 -3.48 7.51 1.38
CA ARG A 114 -2.57 7.34 2.52
C ARG A 114 -3.08 8.11 3.74
N ARG A 115 -3.50 9.38 3.57
CA ARG A 115 -4.04 10.20 4.66
C ARG A 115 -5.34 9.63 5.21
N GLU A 116 -6.25 9.20 4.34
CA GLU A 116 -7.52 8.61 4.75
C GLU A 116 -7.31 7.32 5.55
N ILE A 117 -6.43 6.44 5.09
CA ILE A 117 -6.07 5.20 5.81
C ILE A 117 -5.45 5.52 7.18
N LEU A 118 -4.57 6.51 7.26
CA LEU A 118 -3.99 6.94 8.55
C LEU A 118 -5.06 7.43 9.53
N GLU A 119 -6.06 8.16 9.06
CA GLU A 119 -7.18 8.61 9.89
C GLU A 119 -8.01 7.44 10.39
N ILE A 120 -8.32 6.47 9.52
CA ILE A 120 -9.03 5.24 9.88
C ILE A 120 -8.26 4.47 10.96
N MET A 121 -6.94 4.27 10.78
CA MET A 121 -6.10 3.54 11.74
C MET A 121 -6.07 4.22 13.11
N LYS A 122 -5.95 5.54 13.17
CA LYS A 122 -5.98 6.32 14.43
C LYS A 122 -7.32 6.21 15.16
N ASN A 123 -8.42 6.24 14.41
CA ASN A 123 -9.76 6.11 14.98
C ASN A 123 -9.97 4.70 15.55
N GLN A 124 -9.58 3.66 14.81
CA GLN A 124 -9.64 2.27 15.28
C GLN A 124 -8.78 2.02 16.52
N GLU A 125 -7.59 2.63 16.61
CA GLU A 125 -6.73 2.56 17.80
C GLU A 125 -7.39 3.24 19.01
N SER A 126 -7.97 4.42 18.81
CA SER A 126 -8.66 5.17 19.85
C SER A 126 -9.89 4.43 20.39
N GLU A 127 -10.68 3.80 19.51
CA GLU A 127 -11.83 2.97 19.88
C GLU A 127 -11.41 1.73 20.68
N LYS A 128 -10.31 1.08 20.27
CA LYS A 128 -9.75 -0.05 21.02
C LYS A 128 -9.34 0.38 22.42
N LEU A 129 -8.63 1.51 22.56
CA LEU A 129 -8.20 2.04 23.87
C LEU A 129 -9.38 2.44 24.76
N ALA A 130 -10.49 2.92 24.19
CA ALA A 130 -11.69 3.29 24.94
C ALA A 130 -12.50 2.08 25.45
N THR A 131 -12.21 0.88 24.94
CA THR A 131 -12.93 -0.36 25.27
C THR A 131 -12.18 -1.24 26.29
N ILE A 132 -10.98 -0.83 26.72
CA ILE A 132 -10.12 -1.50 27.72
C ILE A 132 -10.22 -0.75 29.06
#